data_AF-A0A1C7NKL1-F1
#
_entry.id   AF-A0A1C7NKL1-F1
#
_cell.length_a   1.000
_cell.length_b   1.000
_cell.length_c   1.000
_cell.angle_alpha   90.00
_cell.angle_beta   90.00
_cell.angle_gamma   90.00
#
_symmetry.space_group_name_H-M   'P 1'
#
loop_
_entity.id
_entity.type
_entity.pdbx_description
1 polymer ?
#
loop_
_entity_poly.entity_id
_entity_poly.type
_entity_poly.pdbx_seq_one_letter_code
_entity_poly.pdbx_strand_id
1 'polypeptide(L)'
;MPHSEADPQEDIWADSDNDEQISYERNLAEREWERLQEDHGNTGYKEGIVEGKEVNMQRGFDVGYVEGFAIGKAIGRLRGIVRQLAKKEEAAKELDSLFDEINKIEVNHVYHVDYFREGESKKSDNYVAPDTFVSQLEDKVKSTLDDVAKKYQC
;
A
#
# COMPACT_ATOMS: atom_id res chain seq x y z
N MET A 1 -64.45 11.01 -65.05
CA MET A 1 -63.01 11.34 -64.91
C MET A 1 -62.89 12.86 -65.08
N PRO A 2 -62.01 13.60 -64.37
CA PRO A 2 -60.77 13.13 -63.74
C PRO A 2 -60.33 13.85 -62.42
N HIS A 3 -59.14 13.44 -61.96
CA HIS A 3 -58.14 14.10 -61.10
C HIS A 3 -58.43 14.39 -59.62
N SER A 4 -57.88 13.48 -58.80
CA SER A 4 -57.37 13.71 -57.46
C SER A 4 -56.37 14.87 -57.43
N GLU A 5 -56.68 15.92 -56.68
CA GLU A 5 -55.69 16.90 -56.23
C GLU A 5 -55.18 16.42 -54.86
N ALA A 6 -54.00 15.79 -54.88
CA ALA A 6 -53.23 15.59 -53.66
C ALA A 6 -52.67 16.95 -53.23
N ASP A 7 -52.95 17.33 -51.98
CA ASP A 7 -52.47 18.56 -51.36
C ASP A 7 -50.93 18.59 -51.37
N PRO A 8 -50.27 19.67 -51.81
CA PRO A 8 -48.82 19.79 -51.96
C PRO A 8 -48.16 20.12 -50.62
N GLN A 9 -48.55 19.40 -49.57
CA GLN A 9 -47.63 19.16 -48.46
C GLN A 9 -46.67 18.06 -48.93
N GLU A 10 -45.95 18.38 -50.01
CA GLU A 10 -44.66 17.80 -50.34
C GLU A 10 -43.91 17.71 -49.03
N ASP A 11 -43.47 16.52 -48.68
CA ASP A 11 -42.67 16.27 -47.51
C ASP A 11 -41.39 17.12 -47.64
N ILE A 12 -41.42 18.32 -47.05
CA ILE A 12 -40.34 19.31 -47.07
C ILE A 12 -39.05 18.71 -46.46
N TRP A 13 -39.18 17.58 -45.75
CA TRP A 13 -38.09 16.83 -45.15
C TRP A 13 -37.63 15.64 -45.99
N ALA A 14 -38.35 15.28 -47.05
CA ALA A 14 -37.92 14.30 -48.06
C ALA A 14 -37.03 14.99 -49.11
N ASP A 15 -36.02 15.72 -48.65
CA ASP A 15 -35.01 16.28 -49.54
C ASP A 15 -34.08 15.16 -50.01
N SER A 16 -34.12 14.93 -51.33
CA SER A 16 -33.30 13.99 -52.07
C SER A 16 -31.81 14.36 -52.04
N ASP A 17 -31.43 15.50 -51.44
CA ASP A 17 -30.04 15.95 -51.24
C ASP A 17 -29.47 15.61 -49.84
N ASN A 18 -30.22 14.93 -48.96
CA ASN A 18 -29.76 14.62 -47.60
C ASN A 18 -28.89 13.35 -47.50
N ASP A 19 -28.81 12.53 -48.54
CA ASP A 19 -28.04 11.27 -48.52
C ASP A 19 -26.52 11.51 -48.38
N GLU A 20 -25.98 12.55 -49.04
CA GLU A 20 -24.56 12.93 -48.89
C GLU A 20 -24.26 13.42 -47.47
N GLN A 21 -25.16 14.21 -46.88
CA GLN A 21 -24.99 14.73 -45.52
C GLN A 21 -25.13 13.63 -44.46
N ILE A 22 -26.11 12.74 -44.60
CA ILE A 22 -26.26 11.54 -43.75
C ILE A 22 -25.03 10.63 -43.87
N SER A 23 -24.48 10.48 -45.09
CA SER A 23 -23.26 9.69 -45.29
C SER A 23 -22.05 10.33 -44.62
N TYR A 24 -21.92 11.66 -44.65
CA TYR A 24 -20.86 12.41 -43.99
C TYR A 24 -20.95 12.28 -42.46
N GLU A 25 -22.13 12.46 -41.89
CA GLU A 25 -22.38 12.31 -40.46
C GLU A 25 -22.10 10.88 -39.98
N ARG A 26 -22.47 9.86 -40.77
CA ARG A 26 -22.14 8.46 -40.47
C ARG A 26 -20.63 8.22 -40.47
N ASN A 27 -19.91 8.67 -41.49
CA ASN A 27 -18.45 8.52 -41.57
C ASN A 27 -17.74 9.26 -40.43
N LEU A 28 -18.23 10.45 -40.05
CA LEU A 28 -17.70 11.20 -38.91
C LEU A 28 -17.93 10.44 -37.60
N ALA A 29 -19.14 9.92 -37.39
CA ALA A 29 -19.48 9.13 -36.22
C ALA A 29 -18.64 7.86 -36.14
N GLU A 30 -18.46 7.12 -37.24
CA GLU A 30 -17.62 5.91 -37.28
C GLU A 30 -16.17 6.22 -36.87
N ARG A 31 -15.60 7.30 -37.40
CA ARG A 31 -14.24 7.73 -37.04
C ARG A 31 -14.13 8.16 -35.57
N GLU A 32 -15.13 8.85 -35.06
CA GLU A 32 -15.19 9.23 -33.64
C GLU A 32 -15.33 8.00 -32.74
N TRP A 33 -16.14 7.02 -33.14
CA TRP A 33 -16.30 5.73 -32.46
C TRP A 33 -15.00 4.94 -32.43
N GLU A 34 -14.29 4.83 -33.56
CA GLU A 34 -12.99 4.18 -33.63
C GLU A 34 -11.98 4.84 -32.68
N ARG A 35 -11.89 6.18 -32.73
CA ARG A 35 -11.00 6.94 -31.85
C ARG A 35 -11.34 6.72 -30.38
N LEU A 36 -12.63 6.77 -30.04
CA LEU A 36 -13.09 6.58 -28.67
C LEU A 36 -12.80 5.15 -28.19
N GLN A 37 -12.96 4.15 -29.06
CA GLN A 37 -12.67 2.75 -28.75
C GLN A 37 -11.17 2.51 -28.55
N GLU A 38 -10.31 3.10 -29.37
CA GLU A 38 -8.85 3.07 -29.17
C GLU A 38 -8.44 3.74 -27.86
N ASP A 39 -8.99 4.92 -27.57
CA ASP A 39 -8.71 5.67 -26.35
C ASP A 39 -9.13 4.87 -25.09
N HIS A 40 -10.34 4.30 -25.09
CA HIS A 40 -10.82 3.47 -23.99
C HIS A 40 -10.07 2.14 -23.87
N GLY A 41 -9.71 1.51 -24.98
CA GLY A 41 -8.91 0.28 -24.98
C GLY A 41 -7.52 0.50 -24.38
N ASN A 42 -6.83 1.58 -24.80
CA ASN A 42 -5.52 1.92 -24.28
C ASN A 42 -5.57 2.36 -22.82
N THR A 43 -6.57 3.17 -22.45
CA THR A 43 -6.78 3.62 -21.07
C THR A 43 -7.11 2.45 -20.15
N GLY A 44 -8.08 1.61 -20.53
CA GLY A 44 -8.47 0.42 -19.77
C GLY A 44 -7.34 -0.60 -19.61
N TYR A 45 -6.49 -0.77 -20.63
CA TYR A 45 -5.30 -1.63 -20.52
C TYR A 45 -4.29 -1.09 -19.50
N LYS A 46 -4.01 0.22 -19.55
CA LYS A 46 -3.12 0.88 -18.58
C LYS A 46 -3.68 0.79 -17.16
N GLU A 47 -4.96 1.08 -17.00
CA GLU A 47 -5.66 1.00 -15.71
C GLU A 47 -5.64 -0.43 -15.16
N GLY A 48 -5.93 -1.45 -15.97
CA GLY A 48 -5.87 -2.84 -15.53
C GLY A 48 -4.48 -3.28 -15.08
N ILE A 49 -3.40 -2.80 -15.72
CA ILE A 49 -2.03 -3.04 -15.25
C ILE A 49 -1.77 -2.36 -13.91
N VAL A 50 -2.22 -1.12 -13.74
CA VAL A 50 -2.03 -0.35 -12.51
C VAL A 50 -2.80 -1.01 -11.36
N GLU A 51 -4.08 -1.31 -11.57
CA GLU A 51 -4.94 -1.97 -10.59
C GLU A 51 -4.37 -3.34 -10.18
N GLY A 52 -3.96 -4.17 -11.15
CA GLY A 52 -3.37 -5.47 -10.85
C GLY A 52 -2.09 -5.36 -10.01
N LYS A 53 -1.24 -4.36 -10.26
CA LYS A 53 -0.05 -4.09 -9.44
C LYS A 53 -0.42 -3.60 -8.04
N GLU A 54 -1.40 -2.71 -7.96
CA GLU A 54 -1.85 -2.11 -6.71
C GLU A 54 -2.46 -3.16 -5.78
N VAL A 55 -3.32 -4.03 -6.29
CA VAL A 55 -3.94 -5.12 -5.50
C VAL A 55 -2.87 -6.03 -4.90
N ASN A 56 -1.85 -6.41 -5.68
CA ASN A 56 -0.78 -7.26 -5.17
C ASN A 56 0.11 -6.53 -4.15
N MET A 57 0.37 -5.23 -4.37
CA MET A 57 1.13 -4.39 -3.45
C MET A 57 0.39 -4.20 -2.12
N GLN A 58 -0.90 -3.87 -2.17
CA GLN A 58 -1.74 -3.68 -0.97
C GLN A 58 -1.80 -4.96 -0.14
N ARG A 59 -1.96 -6.13 -0.78
CA ARG A 59 -1.93 -7.40 -0.07
C ARG A 59 -0.62 -7.64 0.69
N GLY A 60 0.52 -7.31 0.09
CA GLY A 60 1.83 -7.39 0.76
C GLY A 60 1.94 -6.38 1.91
N PHE A 61 1.42 -5.17 1.71
CA PHE A 61 1.39 -4.14 2.74
C PHE A 61 0.53 -4.55 3.94
N ASP A 62 -0.67 -5.08 3.73
CA ASP A 62 -1.59 -5.44 4.82
C ASP A 62 -0.98 -6.49 5.76
N VAL A 63 -0.31 -7.50 5.20
CA VAL A 63 0.40 -8.52 5.99
C VAL A 63 1.52 -7.87 6.80
N GLY A 64 2.41 -7.12 6.14
CA GLY A 64 3.51 -6.43 6.80
C GLY A 64 3.06 -5.37 7.82
N TYR A 65 1.88 -4.77 7.61
CA TYR A 65 1.31 -3.77 8.52
C TYR A 65 0.88 -4.42 9.83
N VAL A 66 0.18 -5.56 9.80
CA VAL A 66 -0.27 -6.24 11.02
C VAL A 66 0.93 -6.66 11.88
N GLU A 67 1.94 -7.26 11.25
CA GLU A 67 3.15 -7.74 11.91
C GLU A 67 4.02 -6.56 12.40
N GLY A 68 4.27 -5.60 11.52
CA GLY A 68 5.04 -4.39 11.83
C GLY A 68 4.40 -3.54 12.92
N PHE A 69 3.07 -3.46 12.97
CA PHE A 69 2.35 -2.75 14.02
C PHE A 69 2.53 -3.41 15.38
N ALA A 70 2.40 -4.74 15.45
CA ALA A 70 2.60 -5.48 16.70
C ALA A 70 4.01 -5.26 17.26
N ILE A 71 5.02 -5.40 16.42
CA ILE A 71 6.43 -5.23 16.80
C ILE A 71 6.73 -3.77 17.15
N GLY A 72 6.32 -2.82 16.31
CA GLY A 72 6.53 -1.40 16.54
C GLY A 72 5.88 -0.92 17.83
N LYS A 73 4.70 -1.45 18.18
CA LYS A 73 4.03 -1.19 19.46
C LYS A 73 4.83 -1.73 20.64
N ALA A 74 5.38 -2.94 20.55
CA ALA A 74 6.19 -3.55 21.61
C ALA A 74 7.47 -2.72 21.87
N ILE A 75 8.23 -2.41 20.81
CA ILE A 75 9.45 -1.58 20.90
C ILE A 75 9.11 -0.18 21.43
N GLY A 76 8.05 0.44 20.93
CA GLY A 76 7.59 1.75 21.40
C GLY A 76 7.23 1.76 22.89
N ARG A 77 6.61 0.69 23.39
CA ARG A 77 6.31 0.50 24.82
C ARG A 77 7.59 0.38 25.64
N LEU A 78 8.52 -0.48 25.23
CA LEU A 78 9.81 -0.65 25.91
C LEU A 78 10.57 0.68 26.00
N ARG A 79 10.63 1.41 24.88
CA ARG A 79 11.24 2.74 24.81
C ARG A 79 10.59 3.72 25.79
N GLY A 80 9.27 3.69 25.92
CA GLY A 80 8.53 4.54 26.87
C GLY A 80 8.88 4.23 28.32
N ILE A 81 8.93 2.95 28.69
CA ILE A 81 9.29 2.49 30.04
C ILE A 81 10.71 2.93 30.40
N VAL A 82 11.67 2.66 29.52
CA VAL A 82 13.08 3.02 29.72
C VAL A 82 13.23 4.54 29.87
N ARG A 83 12.59 5.35 29.00
CA ARG A 83 12.62 6.81 29.09
C ARG A 83 12.02 7.34 30.39
N GLN A 84 10.92 6.73 30.87
CA GLN A 84 10.26 7.15 32.10
C GLN A 84 11.13 6.86 33.32
N LEU A 85 11.82 5.72 33.33
CA LEU A 85 12.71 5.33 34.40
C LEU A 85 14.03 6.13 34.37
N ALA A 86 14.53 6.52 33.19
CA ALA A 86 15.76 7.32 33.05
C ALA A 86 15.63 8.73 33.61
N LYS A 87 14.39 9.25 33.71
CA LYS A 87 14.12 10.52 34.39
C LYS A 87 14.40 10.47 35.90
N LYS A 88 14.49 9.28 36.50
CA LYS A 88 14.91 9.14 37.90
C LYS A 88 16.44 9.27 37.95
N GLU A 89 16.89 10.30 38.63
CA GLU A 89 18.26 10.84 38.59
C GLU A 89 19.36 9.81 38.95
N GLU A 90 19.01 8.78 39.72
CA GLU A 90 19.95 7.81 40.26
C GLU A 90 20.51 6.84 39.20
N ALA A 91 19.72 6.47 38.18
CA ALA A 91 20.07 5.45 37.18
C ALA A 91 20.23 5.98 35.75
N ALA A 92 20.29 7.30 35.58
CA ALA A 92 20.17 7.96 34.28
C ALA A 92 21.19 7.46 33.23
N LYS A 93 22.47 7.28 33.59
CA LYS A 93 23.52 6.95 32.61
C LYS A 93 23.39 5.58 31.94
N GLU A 94 23.13 4.53 32.73
CA GLU A 94 22.99 3.16 32.19
C GLU A 94 21.71 3.05 31.37
N LEU A 95 20.66 3.71 31.82
CA LEU A 95 19.36 3.65 31.18
C LEU A 95 19.28 4.52 29.91
N ASP A 96 20.03 5.62 29.85
CA ASP A 96 20.22 6.42 28.65
C ASP A 96 20.98 5.64 27.56
N SER A 97 22.01 4.87 27.92
CA SER A 97 22.69 4.00 26.94
C SER A 97 21.77 2.93 26.36
N LEU A 98 20.92 2.31 27.19
CA LEU A 98 19.93 1.35 26.74
C LEU A 98 18.86 2.01 25.86
N PHE A 99 18.44 3.23 26.20
CA PHE A 99 17.50 4.00 25.39
C PHE A 99 18.08 4.31 24.00
N ASP A 100 19.36 4.70 23.92
CA ASP A 100 20.06 4.95 22.66
C ASP A 100 20.19 3.68 21.82
N GLU A 101 20.45 2.53 22.44
CA GLU A 101 20.43 1.24 21.74
C GLU A 101 19.06 0.94 21.15
N ILE A 102 17.98 1.09 21.93
CA ILE A 102 16.60 0.85 21.47
C ILE A 102 16.22 1.81 20.34
N ASN A 103 16.67 3.07 20.39
CA ASN A 103 16.39 4.05 19.32
C ASN A 103 17.13 3.77 18.02
N LYS A 104 18.28 3.09 18.06
CA LYS A 104 19.03 2.70 16.86
C LYS A 104 18.45 1.47 16.17
N ILE A 105 17.43 0.82 16.75
CA ILE A 105 16.76 -0.32 16.13
C ILE A 105 15.98 0.17 14.90
N GLU A 106 16.54 -0.11 13.74
CA GLU A 106 15.89 0.09 12.43
C GLU A 106 15.18 -1.17 11.95
N VAL A 107 14.37 -1.02 10.89
CA VAL A 107 13.62 -2.12 10.25
C VAL A 107 14.52 -3.30 9.88
N ASN A 108 15.77 -3.05 9.44
CA ASN A 108 16.72 -4.10 9.05
C ASN A 108 17.20 -4.99 10.21
N HIS A 109 17.07 -4.51 11.45
CA HIS A 109 17.38 -5.31 12.65
C HIS A 109 16.23 -6.25 13.03
N VAL A 110 15.01 -5.94 12.59
CA VAL A 110 13.79 -6.70 12.88
C VAL A 110 13.47 -7.66 11.73
N TYR A 111 13.54 -7.17 10.50
CA TYR A 111 13.20 -7.92 9.30
C TYR A 111 14.45 -8.14 8.43
N HIS A 112 15.03 -9.33 8.53
CA HIS A 112 16.07 -9.77 7.61
C HIS A 112 15.49 -10.14 6.25
N VAL A 113 16.31 -10.06 5.19
CA VAL A 113 15.92 -10.47 3.82
C VAL A 113 15.38 -11.91 3.79
N ASP A 114 15.90 -12.78 4.66
CA ASP A 114 15.45 -14.17 4.80
C ASP A 114 14.01 -14.31 5.32
N TYR A 115 13.45 -13.28 5.96
CA TYR A 115 12.04 -13.24 6.35
C TYR A 115 11.12 -13.32 5.12
N PHE A 116 11.48 -12.59 4.06
CA PHE A 116 10.70 -12.48 2.84
C PHE A 116 10.93 -13.65 1.86
N ARG A 117 11.83 -14.58 2.18
CA ARG A 117 12.11 -15.75 1.34
C ARG A 117 11.11 -16.85 1.64
N GLU A 118 10.23 -17.15 0.68
CA GLU A 118 9.34 -18.30 0.75
C GLU A 118 10.13 -19.61 0.65
N GLY A 119 10.05 -20.45 1.70
CA GLY A 119 10.65 -21.77 1.81
C GLY A 119 11.74 -21.88 2.90
N GLU A 120 11.58 -22.86 3.81
CA GLU A 120 12.51 -23.10 4.93
C GLU A 120 13.95 -23.42 4.48
N SER A 121 14.14 -23.93 3.27
CA SER A 121 15.45 -24.34 2.72
C SER A 121 16.36 -23.18 2.29
N LYS A 122 15.89 -21.94 2.34
CA LYS A 122 16.65 -20.73 1.91
C LYS A 122 16.98 -19.77 3.06
N LYS A 123 16.61 -20.12 4.31
CA LYS A 123 16.94 -19.33 5.49
C LYS A 123 18.38 -19.63 5.89
N SER A 124 19.18 -18.59 6.13
CA SER A 124 20.53 -18.78 6.66
C SER A 124 20.48 -19.33 8.09
N ASP A 125 21.51 -20.07 8.50
CA ASP A 125 21.60 -20.64 9.86
C ASP A 125 21.56 -19.57 10.97
N ASN A 126 21.87 -18.31 10.64
CA ASN A 126 21.87 -17.18 11.57
C ASN A 126 20.54 -16.38 11.56
N TYR A 127 19.49 -16.90 10.93
CA TYR A 127 18.21 -16.21 10.85
C TYR A 127 17.49 -16.18 12.20
N VAL A 128 17.12 -14.98 12.64
CA VAL A 128 16.27 -14.75 13.82
C VAL A 128 14.91 -14.26 13.36
N ALA A 129 13.84 -14.89 13.84
CA ALA A 129 12.48 -14.48 13.52
C ALA A 129 12.13 -13.17 14.23
N PRO A 130 11.30 -12.29 13.63
CA PRO A 130 10.92 -11.01 14.23
C PRO A 130 10.33 -11.15 15.65
N ASP A 131 9.49 -12.16 15.89
CA ASP A 131 8.90 -12.42 17.21
C ASP A 131 9.94 -12.82 18.27
N THR A 132 10.91 -13.64 17.87
CA THR A 132 12.01 -14.05 18.75
C THR A 132 12.93 -12.89 19.08
N PHE A 133 13.15 -11.97 18.12
CA PHE A 133 13.92 -10.75 18.35
C PHE A 133 13.24 -9.84 19.38
N VAL A 134 11.92 -9.65 19.27
CA VAL A 134 11.16 -8.86 20.26
C VAL A 134 11.23 -9.50 21.64
N SER A 135 11.10 -10.82 21.73
CA SER A 135 11.20 -11.54 23.00
C SER A 135 12.58 -11.37 23.65
N GLN A 136 13.66 -11.53 22.87
CA GLN A 136 15.03 -11.29 23.34
C GLN A 136 15.23 -9.83 23.80
N LEU A 137 14.66 -8.86 23.09
CA LEU A 137 14.73 -7.46 23.45
C LEU A 137 13.97 -7.19 24.76
N GLU A 138 12.77 -7.75 24.92
CA GLU A 138 12.02 -7.65 26.16
C GLU A 138 12.79 -8.22 27.35
N ASP A 139 13.42 -9.39 27.16
CA ASP A 139 14.19 -10.03 28.21
C ASP A 139 15.45 -9.23 28.57
N LYS A 140 16.13 -8.63 27.58
CA LYS A 140 17.26 -7.72 27.82
C LYS A 140 16.83 -6.46 28.59
N VAL A 141 15.66 -5.90 28.27
CA VAL A 141 15.14 -4.73 29.00
C VAL A 141 14.73 -5.11 30.42
N LYS A 142 14.13 -6.28 30.63
CA LYS A 142 13.80 -6.77 31.98
C LYS A 142 15.06 -7.02 32.81
N SER A 143 16.07 -7.67 32.25
CA SER A 143 17.31 -7.97 32.98
C SER A 143 18.06 -6.71 33.40
N THR A 144 18.18 -5.74 32.50
CA THR A 144 18.81 -4.45 32.81
C THR A 144 18.02 -3.65 33.85
N LEU A 145 16.69 -3.73 33.81
CA LEU A 145 15.83 -3.11 34.81
C LEU A 145 15.99 -3.77 36.18
N ASP A 146 16.10 -5.10 36.25
CA ASP A 146 16.34 -5.84 37.49
C ASP A 146 17.73 -5.52 38.08
N ASP A 147 18.75 -5.38 37.23
CA ASP A 147 20.10 -5.02 37.66
C ASP A 147 20.16 -3.59 38.21
N VAL A 148 19.49 -2.65 37.54
CA VAL A 148 19.31 -1.28 38.04
C VAL A 148 18.51 -1.31 39.35
N ALA A 149 17.40 -2.03 39.43
CA ALA A 149 16.60 -2.12 40.65
C ALA A 149 17.42 -2.64 41.84
N LYS A 150 18.22 -3.70 41.66
CA LYS A 150 19.12 -4.23 42.71
C LYS A 150 20.22 -3.25 43.11
N LYS A 151 20.72 -2.45 42.17
CA LYS A 151 21.81 -1.49 42.42
C LYS A 151 21.35 -0.25 43.18
N TYR A 152 20.07 0.13 43.02
CA TYR A 152 19.48 1.33 43.64
C TYR A 152 18.44 1.03 44.73
N GLN A 153 18.09 -0.24 44.97
CA GLN A 153 17.44 -0.67 46.22
C GLN A 153 18.50 -0.87 47.31
N CYS A 154 18.88 0.23 47.95
CA CYS A 154 19.31 0.27 49.35
C CYS A 154 18.18 0.90 50.18
#